data_AF-A0A7H4PKP9-F1
#
_entry.id   AF-A0A7H4PKP9-F1
#
_cell.length_a   1.000
_cell.length_b   1.000
_cell.length_c   1.000
_cell.angle_alpha   90.00
_cell.angle_beta   90.00
_cell.angle_gamma   90.00
#
_symmetry.space_group_name_H-M   'P 1'
#
loop_
_entity.id
_entity.type
_entity.pdbx_description
1 polymer ?
#
loop_
_entity_poly.entity_id
_entity_poly.type
_entity_poly.pdbx_seq_one_letter_code
_entity_poly.pdbx_strand_id
1 'polypeptide(L)'
;MATDLLKPGGYLRLSECMRELEKADGWNMTQIDVERLNALAEKAVSMDYTQKQWKPEERIDTGEPLPLLDCYVAPCVTACAIKQDIPEYIRLLGEHRYADALELIYQRNALPAITGHICDHQCQYNCTRLDYDSALNIP
;
A
#
# COMPACT_ATOMS: atom_id res chain seq x y z
N MET A 1 8.33 6.89 9.99
CA MET A 1 9.06 5.68 10.43
C MET A 1 8.20 4.42 10.42
N ALA A 2 7.13 4.30 11.22
CA ALA A 2 6.29 3.08 11.24
C ALA A 2 5.69 2.74 9.86
N THR A 3 5.23 3.76 9.12
CA THR A 3 4.66 3.58 7.77
C THR A 3 5.71 3.24 6.71
N ASP A 4 6.98 3.55 6.90
CA ASP A 4 8.05 3.20 5.95
C ASP A 4 8.63 1.81 6.20
N LEU A 5 8.66 1.38 7.47
CA LEU A 5 9.00 0.02 7.89
C LEU A 5 8.04 -1.01 7.32
N LEU A 6 6.75 -0.70 7.27
CA LEU A 6 5.68 -1.61 6.85
C LEU A 6 5.48 -1.67 5.33
N LYS A 7 6.13 -0.78 4.56
CA LYS A 7 6.13 -0.87 3.09
C LYS A 7 7.02 -2.05 2.65
N PRO A 8 6.67 -2.75 1.55
CA PRO A 8 7.54 -3.76 0.96
C PRO A 8 8.95 -3.18 0.70
N GLY A 9 9.99 -3.86 1.20
CA GLY A 9 11.39 -3.41 1.10
C GLY A 9 11.80 -2.32 2.10
N GLY A 10 10.93 -1.90 3.02
CA GLY A 10 11.25 -0.94 4.08
C GLY A 10 12.44 -1.37 4.94
N TYR A 11 12.50 -2.66 5.28
CA TYR A 11 13.63 -3.26 6.01
C TYR A 11 14.94 -3.22 5.22
N LEU A 12 14.91 -3.42 3.88
CA LEU A 12 16.10 -3.31 3.04
C LEU A 12 16.61 -1.87 2.99
N ARG A 13 15.72 -0.88 2.86
CA ARG A 13 16.10 0.53 2.89
C ARG A 13 16.75 0.91 4.22
N LEU A 14 16.23 0.42 5.34
CA LEU A 14 16.87 0.61 6.65
C LEU A 14 18.24 -0.04 6.74
N SER A 15 18.43 -1.20 6.09
CA SER A 15 19.72 -1.87 6.02
C SER A 15 20.74 -1.01 5.26
N GLU A 16 20.34 -0.38 4.14
CA GLU A 16 21.20 0.57 3.42
C GLU A 16 21.48 1.83 4.24
N CYS A 17 20.46 2.42 4.87
CA CYS A 17 20.64 3.56 5.78
C CYS A 17 21.63 3.23 6.90
N MET A 18 21.55 2.02 7.47
CA MET A 18 22.48 1.56 8.51
C MET A 18 23.91 1.49 7.98
N ARG A 19 24.15 0.91 6.79
CA ARG A 19 25.50 0.83 6.20
C ARG A 19 26.12 2.20 5.94
N GLU A 20 25.31 3.18 5.57
CA GLU A 20 25.79 4.56 5.37
C GLU A 20 26.04 5.25 6.72
N LEU A 21 25.19 5.01 7.72
CA LEU A 21 25.40 5.51 9.07
C LEU A 21 26.67 4.93 9.70
N GLU A 22 26.97 3.64 9.53
CA GLU A 22 28.19 3.01 10.05
C GLU A 22 29.48 3.69 9.57
N LYS A 23 29.46 4.27 8.37
CA LYS A 23 30.61 5.00 7.80
C LYS A 23 30.65 6.47 8.19
N ALA A 24 29.62 6.98 8.86
CA ALA A 24 29.53 8.39 9.20
C ALA A 24 30.40 8.74 10.41
N ASP A 25 31.09 9.88 10.36
CA ASP A 25 31.93 10.36 11.48
C ASP A 25 31.12 10.76 12.73
N GLY A 26 29.79 10.79 12.61
CA GLY A 26 28.86 11.20 13.65
C GLY A 26 28.85 10.31 14.90
N TRP A 27 29.35 9.07 14.82
CA TRP A 27 29.42 8.17 15.98
C TRP A 27 30.35 8.65 17.10
N ASN A 28 31.30 9.53 16.77
CA ASN A 28 32.23 10.12 17.73
C ASN A 28 31.70 11.42 18.35
N MET A 29 30.49 11.86 18.00
CA MET A 29 29.89 13.07 18.55
C MET A 29 29.51 12.87 20.02
N THR A 30 30.00 13.75 20.90
CA THR A 30 29.70 13.72 22.34
C THR A 30 28.59 14.69 22.75
N GLN A 31 28.17 15.57 21.85
CA GLN A 31 27.12 16.57 22.08
C GLN A 31 26.28 16.77 20.82
N ILE A 32 25.01 17.16 21.01
CA ILE A 32 24.07 17.42 19.94
C ILE A 32 24.24 18.86 19.45
N ASP A 33 24.50 19.03 18.16
CA ASP A 33 24.51 20.34 17.51
C ASP A 33 23.08 20.77 17.16
N VAL A 34 22.49 21.57 18.05
CA VAL A 34 21.09 22.03 17.94
C VAL A 34 20.90 22.98 16.77
N GLU A 35 21.89 23.82 16.47
CA GLU A 35 21.80 24.78 15.36
C GLU A 35 21.74 24.04 14.02
N ARG A 36 22.63 23.05 13.83
CA ARG A 36 22.63 22.22 12.64
C ARG A 36 21.37 21.36 12.53
N LEU A 37 20.84 20.86 13.66
CA LEU A 37 19.59 20.11 13.68
C LEU A 37 18.40 20.97 13.25
N ASN A 38 18.30 22.20 13.75
CA ASN A 38 17.24 23.14 13.35
C ASN A 38 17.35 23.50 11.87
N ALA A 39 18.56 23.78 11.37
CA ALA A 39 18.79 24.04 9.96
C ALA A 39 18.41 22.85 9.06
N LEU A 40 18.65 21.61 9.52
CA LEU A 40 18.21 20.40 8.82
C LEU A 40 16.68 20.27 8.87
N ALA A 41 16.05 20.52 10.02
CA ALA A 41 14.61 20.44 10.18
C ALA A 41 13.87 21.42 9.27
N GLU A 42 14.35 22.67 9.17
CA GLU A 42 13.81 23.68 8.25
C GLU A 42 13.94 23.23 6.79
N LYS A 43 15.10 22.71 6.40
CA LYS A 43 15.34 22.22 5.02
C LYS A 43 14.52 20.98 4.69
N ALA A 44 14.31 20.08 5.65
CA ALA A 44 13.60 18.81 5.43
C ALA A 44 12.17 19.01 4.90
N VAL A 45 11.56 20.17 5.14
CA VAL A 45 10.22 20.49 4.63
C VAL A 45 10.19 20.70 3.12
N SER A 46 11.27 21.20 2.51
CA SER A 46 11.31 21.63 1.10
C SER A 46 12.31 20.88 0.24
N MET A 47 13.09 19.96 0.81
CA MET A 47 14.06 19.15 0.08
C MET A 47 13.39 18.30 -1.00
N ASP A 48 13.96 18.28 -2.20
CA ASP A 48 13.42 17.56 -3.36
C ASP A 48 13.12 16.08 -3.05
N TYR A 49 14.02 15.41 -2.33
CA TYR A 49 13.87 14.00 -1.95
C TYR A 49 12.91 13.76 -0.77
N THR A 50 12.47 14.81 -0.06
CA THR A 50 11.44 14.69 0.98
C THR A 50 10.04 14.96 0.44
N GLN A 51 9.94 15.52 -0.77
CA GLN A 51 8.66 15.74 -1.42
C GLN A 51 8.08 14.42 -1.93
N LYS A 52 6.80 14.19 -1.66
CA LYS A 52 6.07 13.06 -2.22
C LYS A 52 5.82 13.35 -3.70
N GLN A 53 6.72 12.90 -4.58
CA GLN A 53 6.65 13.17 -6.03
C GLN A 53 5.39 12.59 -6.69
N TRP A 54 4.83 11.53 -6.11
CA TRP A 54 3.68 10.84 -6.68
C TRP A 54 2.73 10.35 -5.57
N LYS A 55 1.52 10.92 -5.55
CA LYS A 55 0.34 10.36 -4.89
C LYS A 55 -0.88 10.73 -5.74
N PRO A 56 -1.70 9.76 -6.16
CA PRO A 56 -2.99 10.07 -6.76
C PRO A 56 -3.82 10.95 -5.82
N GLU A 57 -4.58 11.91 -6.36
CA GLU A 57 -5.59 12.66 -5.59
C GLU A 57 -6.77 11.77 -5.21
N GLU A 58 -6.99 10.69 -5.96
CA GLU A 58 -8.01 9.68 -5.71
C GLU A 58 -7.83 9.08 -4.31
N ARG A 59 -8.84 9.31 -3.48
CA ARG A 59 -8.86 8.83 -2.10
C ARG A 59 -9.69 7.55 -2.04
N ILE A 60 -9.04 6.48 -1.59
CA ILE A 60 -9.70 5.24 -1.24
C ILE A 60 -10.52 5.48 0.01
N ASP A 61 -11.83 5.23 -0.07
CA ASP A 61 -12.77 5.42 1.02
C ASP A 61 -13.73 4.23 1.08
N THR A 62 -13.85 3.63 2.25
CA THR A 62 -14.81 2.56 2.51
C THR A 62 -16.21 3.12 2.83
N GLY A 63 -16.36 4.43 2.99
CA GLY A 63 -17.63 5.11 3.29
C GLY A 63 -18.11 4.95 4.73
N GLU A 64 -17.37 4.19 5.55
CA GLU A 64 -17.67 3.90 6.94
C GLU A 64 -16.55 4.42 7.85
N PRO A 65 -16.88 4.89 9.07
CA PRO A 65 -15.87 5.30 10.02
C PRO A 65 -14.96 4.13 10.41
N LEU A 66 -13.65 4.38 10.49
CA LEU A 66 -12.69 3.36 10.88
C LEU A 66 -12.94 2.93 12.35
N PRO A 67 -13.20 1.64 12.60
CA PRO A 67 -13.34 1.11 13.95
C PRO A 67 -11.97 1.08 14.66
N LEU A 68 -12.00 1.18 15.99
CA LEU A 68 -10.77 1.29 16.80
C LEU A 68 -9.82 0.09 16.68
N LEU A 69 -10.34 -1.11 16.46
CA LEU A 69 -9.58 -2.36 16.53
C LEU A 69 -9.68 -3.22 15.24
N ASP A 70 -10.43 -2.76 14.24
CA ASP A 70 -10.84 -3.59 13.10
C ASP A 70 -10.60 -2.90 11.75
N CYS A 71 -9.37 -2.44 11.54
CA CYS A 71 -8.97 -1.69 10.34
C CYS A 71 -8.58 -2.59 9.15
N TYR A 72 -8.99 -3.87 9.12
CA TYR A 72 -8.54 -4.83 8.09
C TYR A 72 -9.43 -4.91 6.83
N VAL A 73 -10.47 -4.09 6.74
CA VAL A 73 -11.40 -4.14 5.60
C VAL A 73 -10.67 -3.89 4.28
N ALA A 74 -10.84 -4.81 3.33
CA ALA A 74 -10.35 -4.64 1.96
C ALA A 74 -11.32 -3.74 1.17
N PRO A 75 -10.94 -2.50 0.81
CA PRO A 75 -11.88 -1.55 0.21
C PRO A 75 -12.40 -2.00 -1.17
N CYS A 76 -11.63 -2.82 -1.90
CA CYS A 76 -12.08 -3.44 -3.14
C CYS A 76 -13.28 -4.39 -2.95
N VAL A 77 -13.37 -5.08 -1.81
CA VAL A 77 -14.52 -5.94 -1.46
C VAL A 77 -15.74 -5.06 -1.19
N THR A 78 -15.56 -3.95 -0.45
CA THR A 78 -16.63 -2.99 -0.17
C THR A 78 -17.13 -2.30 -1.45
N ALA A 79 -16.24 -1.95 -2.37
CA ALA A 79 -16.59 -1.31 -3.64
C ALA A 79 -17.28 -2.26 -4.63
N CYS A 80 -17.00 -3.56 -4.57
CA CYS A 80 -17.64 -4.55 -5.43
C CYS A 80 -19.14 -4.66 -5.11
N ALA A 81 -20.01 -4.46 -6.10
CA ALA A 81 -21.47 -4.54 -5.92
C ALA A 81 -21.95 -5.91 -5.37
N ILE A 82 -21.22 -6.98 -5.71
CA ILE A 82 -21.50 -8.37 -5.26
C ILE A 82 -20.57 -8.85 -4.14
N LYS A 83 -19.75 -7.95 -3.56
CA LYS A 83 -18.84 -8.22 -2.44
C LYS A 83 -17.95 -9.45 -2.65
N GLN A 84 -17.35 -9.58 -3.84
CA GLN A 84 -16.41 -10.68 -4.12
C GLN A 84 -15.21 -10.65 -3.18
N ASP A 85 -14.67 -11.82 -2.86
CA ASP A 85 -13.47 -11.95 -2.02
C ASP A 85 -12.18 -11.81 -2.84
N ILE A 86 -11.97 -10.58 -3.32
CA ILE A 86 -10.87 -10.20 -4.22
C ILE A 86 -9.49 -10.54 -3.65
N PRO A 87 -9.16 -10.18 -2.40
CA PRO A 87 -7.86 -10.49 -1.83
C PRO A 87 -7.57 -11.99 -1.82
N GLU A 88 -8.57 -12.81 -1.49
CA GLU A 88 -8.38 -14.25 -1.33
C GLU A 88 -8.20 -14.96 -2.67
N TYR A 89 -9.01 -14.66 -3.70
CA TYR A 89 -8.77 -15.30 -5.00
C TYR A 89 -7.46 -14.83 -5.63
N ILE A 90 -7.02 -13.58 -5.40
CA ILE A 90 -5.69 -13.12 -5.86
C ILE A 90 -4.57 -13.86 -5.13
N ARG A 91 -4.71 -14.12 -3.83
CA ARG A 91 -3.76 -14.94 -3.07
C ARG A 91 -3.66 -16.35 -3.65
N LEU A 92 -4.79 -17.00 -3.93
CA LEU A 92 -4.86 -18.33 -4.56
C LEU A 92 -4.21 -18.34 -5.95
N LEU A 93 -4.42 -17.29 -6.76
CA LEU A 93 -3.75 -17.13 -8.05
C LEU A 93 -2.22 -17.02 -7.89
N GLY A 94 -1.75 -16.28 -6.89
CA GLY A 94 -0.33 -16.19 -6.54
C GLY A 94 0.30 -17.52 -6.10
N GLU A 95 -0.52 -18.44 -5.60
CA GLU A 95 -0.13 -19.82 -5.23
C GLU A 95 -0.32 -20.82 -6.37
N HIS A 96 -0.66 -20.37 -7.59
CA HIS A 96 -0.97 -21.22 -8.74
C HIS A 96 -2.18 -22.17 -8.53
N ARG A 97 -3.07 -21.86 -7.58
CA ARG A 97 -4.28 -22.63 -7.26
C ARG A 97 -5.48 -22.12 -8.05
N TYR A 98 -5.39 -22.20 -9.38
CA TYR A 98 -6.36 -21.59 -10.30
C TYR A 98 -7.79 -22.12 -10.15
N ALA A 99 -7.95 -23.43 -9.93
CA ALA A 99 -9.27 -24.04 -9.76
C ALA A 99 -9.97 -23.55 -8.49
N ASP A 100 -9.23 -23.46 -7.39
CA ASP A 100 -9.75 -22.97 -6.10
C ASP A 100 -10.13 -21.48 -6.19
N ALA A 101 -9.32 -20.68 -6.88
CA ALA A 101 -9.61 -19.27 -7.12
C ALA A 101 -10.91 -19.10 -7.93
N LEU A 102 -11.08 -19.92 -8.97
CA LEU A 102 -12.28 -19.90 -9.81
C LEU A 102 -13.52 -20.35 -9.03
N GLU A 103 -13.42 -21.42 -8.23
CA GLU A 103 -14.50 -21.88 -7.35
C GLU A 103 -14.92 -20.79 -6.36
N LEU A 104 -13.96 -20.10 -5.74
CA LEU A 104 -14.22 -18.99 -4.83
C LEU A 104 -14.96 -17.82 -5.51
N ILE A 105 -14.57 -17.48 -6.74
CA ILE A 105 -15.26 -16.48 -7.56
C ILE A 105 -16.72 -16.91 -7.79
N TYR A 106 -16.95 -18.17 -8.15
CA TYR A 106 -18.29 -18.72 -8.41
C TYR A 106 -19.22 -18.71 -7.20
N GLN A 107 -18.70 -18.68 -5.96
CA GLN A 107 -19.52 -18.56 -4.75
C GLN A 107 -20.39 -17.29 -4.73
N ARG A 108 -19.93 -16.21 -5.38
CA ARG A 108 -20.65 -14.92 -5.40
C ARG A 108 -20.97 -14.42 -6.81
N ASN A 109 -20.30 -14.94 -7.83
CA ASN A 109 -20.44 -14.49 -9.21
C ASN A 109 -20.71 -15.68 -10.13
N ALA A 110 -21.95 -15.83 -10.58
CA ALA A 110 -22.33 -16.90 -11.50
C ALA A 110 -21.76 -16.71 -12.92
N LEU A 111 -21.34 -15.49 -13.28
CA LEU A 111 -20.96 -15.10 -14.64
C LEU A 111 -19.61 -14.37 -14.67
N PRO A 112 -18.51 -14.95 -14.14
CA PRO A 112 -17.22 -14.28 -14.05
C PRO A 112 -16.64 -13.93 -15.42
N ALA A 113 -16.83 -14.81 -16.41
CA ALA A 113 -16.39 -14.55 -17.77
C ALA A 113 -17.07 -13.33 -18.40
N ILE A 114 -18.35 -13.07 -18.09
CA ILE A 114 -19.06 -11.90 -18.62
C ILE A 114 -18.68 -10.65 -17.83
N THR A 115 -18.79 -10.73 -16.50
CA THR A 115 -18.55 -9.60 -15.59
C THR A 115 -17.12 -9.06 -15.70
N GLY A 116 -16.11 -9.91 -15.94
CA GLY A 116 -14.74 -9.41 -16.17
C GLY A 116 -14.54 -8.61 -17.44
N HIS A 117 -15.43 -8.75 -18.41
CA HIS A 117 -15.40 -7.95 -19.63
C HIS A 117 -16.28 -6.71 -19.59
N ILE A 118 -17.42 -6.76 -18.86
CA ILE A 118 -18.43 -5.68 -18.90
C ILE A 118 -18.52 -4.85 -17.62
N CYS A 119 -17.90 -5.29 -16.52
CA CYS A 119 -17.91 -4.54 -15.26
C CYS A 119 -17.15 -3.22 -15.43
N ASP A 120 -17.63 -2.20 -14.73
CA ASP A 120 -17.00 -0.89 -14.60
C ASP A 120 -15.87 -0.86 -13.55
N HIS A 121 -15.61 -2.00 -12.91
CA HIS A 121 -14.43 -2.26 -12.08
C HIS A 121 -14.23 -1.26 -10.92
N GLN A 122 -15.32 -0.92 -10.21
CA GLN A 122 -15.28 -0.07 -9.00
C GLN A 122 -14.25 -0.54 -7.94
N CYS A 123 -13.99 -1.83 -7.89
CA CYS A 123 -12.96 -2.44 -7.04
C CYS A 123 -11.53 -1.96 -7.36
N GLN A 124 -11.22 -1.62 -8.62
CA GLN A 124 -9.90 -1.13 -9.02
C GLN A 124 -9.68 0.32 -8.55
N TYR A 125 -10.70 1.18 -8.61
CA TYR A 125 -10.64 2.56 -8.10
C TYR A 125 -10.52 2.63 -6.57
N ASN A 126 -10.81 1.54 -5.87
CA ASN A 126 -10.68 1.42 -4.42
C ASN A 126 -9.53 0.47 -4.01
N CYS A 127 -8.61 0.15 -4.93
CA CYS A 127 -7.51 -0.75 -4.64
C CYS A 127 -6.44 -0.04 -3.79
N THR A 128 -6.12 -0.59 -2.61
CA THR A 128 -5.05 -0.07 -1.71
C THR A 128 -3.67 -0.03 -2.36
N ARG A 129 -3.49 -0.73 -3.48
CA ARG A 129 -2.27 -0.67 -4.29
C ARG A 129 -2.07 0.67 -4.99
N LEU A 130 -3.13 1.48 -5.18
CA LEU A 130 -3.03 2.86 -5.68
C LEU A 130 -2.14 3.76 -4.80
N ASP A 131 -2.01 3.46 -3.50
CA ASP A 131 -1.08 4.19 -2.62
C ASP A 131 0.40 3.89 -2.91
N TYR A 132 0.69 2.88 -3.74
CA TYR A 132 2.03 2.40 -4.08
C TYR A 132 2.39 2.69 -5.54
N ASP A 133 1.61 2.17 -6.49
CA ASP A 133 1.89 2.27 -7.93
C ASP A 133 0.61 2.38 -8.77
N SER A 134 -0.15 1.32 -8.91
CA SER A 134 -1.39 1.30 -9.67
C SER A 134 -2.31 0.22 -9.14
N ALA A 135 -3.60 0.35 -9.47
CA ALA A 135 -4.57 -0.67 -9.12
C ALA A 135 -4.17 -2.03 -9.73
N LEU A 136 -4.51 -3.11 -9.02
CA LEU A 136 -4.46 -4.43 -9.61
C LEU A 136 -5.49 -4.53 -10.73
N ASN A 137 -5.14 -5.23 -11.81
CA ASN A 137 -6.10 -5.56 -12.85
C ASN A 137 -6.99 -6.70 -12.33
N ILE A 138 -8.15 -6.33 -11.81
CA ILE A 138 -9.12 -7.24 -11.22
C ILE A 138 -10.10 -7.62 -12.34
N PRO A 139 -10.20 -8.91 -12.72
CA PRO A 139 -11.19 -9.39 -13.67
C PRO A 139 -12.56 -9.60 -13.02
#